data_AF-B2A6S9-F1
#
_entry.id   AF-B2A6S9-F1
#
_cell.length_a   1.000
_cell.length_b   1.000
_cell.length_c   1.000
_cell.angle_alpha   90.00
_cell.angle_beta   90.00
_cell.angle_gamma   90.00
#
_symmetry.space_group_name_H-M   'P 1'
#
loop_
_entity.id
_entity.type
_entity.pdbx_description
1 polymer ?
#
loop_
_entity_poly.entity_id
_entity_poly.type
_entity_poly.pdbx_seq_one_letter_code
_entity_poly.pdbx_strand_id
1 'polypeptide(L)'
;MKKLFDKVKQLFKFEQVVQEELIDTSKIQILHISDTPSEIHGDIIRLAERIKPDHIIHTGDLVDELKIGEQEQQTYRYLRLLTDFVGKLKELDTELWVVPGNHDCINTITNLSYYQNGEIKIISPGNSLTIAGSEFICAHYLEDLFLNDRQGDYYLYGHNYDLPQTGCFTSDTKKPVILNGVEAINLMQFPDETVNRFSYPRGTDHYRKYNKSMRLL
;
A
#
# COMPACT_ATOMS: atom_id res chain seq x y z
N MET A 1 16.23 27.48 -22.37
CA MET A 1 16.33 26.08 -21.91
C MET A 1 16.24 25.94 -20.39
N LYS A 2 17.00 26.69 -19.57
CA LYS A 2 16.95 26.61 -18.09
C LYS A 2 15.54 26.79 -17.50
N LYS A 3 14.78 27.79 -17.95
CA LYS A 3 13.39 28.06 -17.50
C LYS A 3 12.36 26.98 -17.87
N LEU A 4 12.64 26.14 -18.87
CA LEU A 4 11.76 25.01 -19.25
C LEU A 4 12.04 23.82 -18.34
N PHE A 5 13.31 23.56 -18.03
CA PHE A 5 13.72 22.57 -17.02
C PHE A 5 13.21 22.93 -15.62
N ASP A 6 13.25 24.22 -15.23
CA ASP A 6 12.73 24.66 -13.93
C ASP A 6 11.19 24.55 -13.83
N LYS A 7 10.47 24.74 -14.97
CA LYS A 7 9.02 24.49 -15.05
C LYS A 7 8.67 23.01 -15.03
N VAL A 8 9.48 22.18 -15.66
CA VAL A 8 9.36 20.71 -15.61
C VAL A 8 9.63 20.21 -14.19
N LYS A 9 10.61 20.77 -13.47
CA LYS A 9 10.82 20.50 -12.04
C LYS A 9 9.67 20.97 -11.14
N GLN A 10 9.01 22.08 -11.45
CA GLN A 10 7.78 22.50 -10.74
C GLN A 10 6.59 21.54 -10.96
N LEU A 11 6.61 20.73 -12.03
CA LEU A 11 5.64 19.66 -12.29
C LEU A 11 5.98 18.35 -11.55
N PHE A 12 7.21 18.18 -11.04
CA PHE A 12 7.61 17.06 -10.20
C PHE A 12 7.25 17.33 -8.73
N LYS A 13 5.99 17.09 -8.36
CA LYS A 13 5.55 17.07 -6.94
C LYS A 13 6.06 15.85 -6.16
N PHE A 14 6.74 14.91 -6.83
CA PHE A 14 7.28 13.69 -6.25
C PHE A 14 8.62 13.32 -6.89
N GLU A 15 9.67 14.09 -6.62
CA GLU A 15 11.02 13.54 -6.66
C GLU A 15 11.25 12.82 -5.32
N GLN A 16 10.60 11.67 -5.14
CA GLN A 16 11.16 10.73 -4.21
C GLN A 16 12.47 10.26 -4.82
N VAL A 17 13.58 10.60 -4.17
CA VAL A 17 14.88 10.04 -4.50
C VAL A 17 14.84 8.57 -4.08
N VAL A 18 14.26 7.74 -4.94
CA VAL A 18 14.48 6.29 -4.87
C VAL A 18 15.96 6.13 -5.14
N GLN A 19 16.71 5.83 -4.09
CA GLN A 19 18.10 5.44 -4.19
C GLN A 19 18.11 4.08 -4.88
N GLU A 20 18.41 4.05 -6.18
CA GLU A 20 18.34 2.82 -6.99
C GLU A 20 19.25 1.72 -6.44
N GLU A 21 20.28 2.10 -5.70
CA GLU A 21 21.17 1.24 -4.92
C GLU A 21 20.43 0.37 -3.89
N LEU A 22 19.24 0.80 -3.44
CA LEU A 22 18.39 0.06 -2.51
C LEU A 22 17.53 -1.01 -3.22
N ILE A 23 17.53 -1.05 -4.55
CA ILE A 23 16.68 -1.95 -5.35
C ILE A 23 17.57 -2.98 -6.04
N ASP A 24 17.66 -4.15 -5.42
CA ASP A 24 18.19 -5.34 -6.08
C ASP A 24 17.11 -6.03 -6.95
N THR A 25 17.18 -5.86 -8.27
CA THR A 25 16.21 -6.44 -9.21
C THR A 25 16.39 -7.94 -9.44
N SER A 26 17.40 -8.58 -8.84
CA SER A 26 17.55 -10.04 -8.90
C SER A 26 16.74 -10.77 -7.82
N LYS A 27 16.20 -10.01 -6.87
CA LYS A 27 15.40 -10.49 -5.73
C LYS A 27 13.92 -10.42 -6.04
N ILE A 28 13.14 -11.23 -5.34
CA ILE A 28 11.68 -11.08 -5.30
C ILE A 28 11.37 -9.79 -4.55
N GLN A 29 10.51 -8.95 -5.13
CA GLN A 29 10.15 -7.63 -4.62
C GLN A 29 8.67 -7.57 -4.27
N ILE A 30 8.40 -7.23 -3.01
CA ILE A 30 7.05 -7.06 -2.49
C ILE A 30 6.89 -5.61 -2.05
N LEU A 31 5.95 -4.88 -2.66
CA LEU A 31 5.64 -3.50 -2.33
C LEU A 31 4.37 -3.45 -1.46
N HIS A 32 4.49 -2.96 -0.24
CA HIS A 32 3.36 -2.73 0.66
C HIS A 32 3.01 -1.23 0.71
N ILE A 33 1.75 -0.93 0.41
CA ILE A 33 1.16 0.41 0.40
C ILE A 33 -0.21 0.41 1.08
N SER A 34 -0.65 1.56 1.60
CA SER A 34 -2.00 1.75 2.13
C SER A 34 -2.55 3.14 1.87
N ASP A 35 -3.87 3.29 1.99
CA ASP A 35 -4.61 4.56 2.05
C ASP A 35 -4.16 5.51 0.93
N THR A 36 -4.46 5.17 -0.32
CA THR A 36 -3.93 5.88 -1.49
C THR A 36 -4.99 6.79 -2.12
N PRO A 37 -4.97 8.10 -1.81
CA PRO A 37 -5.86 9.04 -2.49
C PRO A 37 -5.48 9.18 -3.97
N SER A 38 -6.47 9.43 -4.83
CA SER A 38 -6.25 9.43 -6.28
C SER A 38 -5.25 10.47 -6.78
N GLU A 39 -5.06 11.56 -6.02
CA GLU A 39 -4.06 12.57 -6.32
C GLU A 39 -2.62 12.04 -6.35
N ILE A 40 -2.33 10.92 -5.67
CA ILE A 40 -0.99 10.31 -5.61
C ILE A 40 -0.86 9.02 -6.42
N HIS A 41 -1.92 8.52 -7.06
CA HIS A 41 -1.84 7.28 -7.84
C HIS A 41 -0.74 7.32 -8.89
N GLY A 42 -0.57 8.45 -9.58
CA GLY A 42 0.50 8.62 -10.56
C GLY A 42 1.91 8.58 -9.96
N ASP A 43 2.06 8.99 -8.70
CA ASP A 43 3.32 8.89 -7.96
C ASP A 43 3.64 7.44 -7.59
N ILE A 44 2.63 6.70 -7.11
CA ILE A 44 2.74 5.27 -6.79
C ILE A 44 3.08 4.45 -8.03
N ILE A 45 2.42 4.72 -9.17
CA ILE A 45 2.69 4.03 -10.43
C ILE A 45 4.13 4.27 -10.88
N ARG A 46 4.62 5.52 -10.86
CA ARG A 46 6.02 5.83 -11.21
C ARG A 46 7.02 5.14 -10.29
N LEU A 47 6.70 5.03 -9.00
CA LEU A 47 7.54 4.29 -8.06
C LEU A 47 7.55 2.79 -8.42
N ALA A 48 6.38 2.21 -8.67
CA ALA A 48 6.24 0.81 -9.05
C ALA A 48 6.90 0.49 -10.41
N GLU A 49 6.89 1.40 -11.38
CA GLU A 49 7.62 1.26 -12.66
C GLU A 49 9.14 1.16 -12.47
N ARG A 50 9.67 1.86 -11.46
CA ARG A 50 11.11 1.86 -11.13
C ARG A 50 11.52 0.64 -10.31
N ILE A 51 10.69 0.27 -9.34
CA ILE A 51 10.90 -0.91 -8.49
C ILE A 51 10.73 -2.18 -9.34
N LYS A 52 9.61 -2.27 -10.07
CA LYS A 52 9.09 -3.46 -10.74
C LYS A 52 8.78 -4.60 -9.76
N PRO A 53 7.85 -4.38 -8.81
CA PRO A 53 7.54 -5.38 -7.80
C PRO A 53 6.87 -6.61 -8.42
N ASP A 54 7.25 -7.81 -7.98
CA ASP A 54 6.53 -9.04 -8.32
C ASP A 54 5.14 -9.06 -7.67
N HIS A 55 5.03 -8.47 -6.47
CA HIS A 55 3.78 -8.39 -5.72
C HIS A 55 3.55 -7.00 -5.14
N ILE A 56 2.31 -6.52 -5.21
CA ILE A 56 1.83 -5.36 -4.47
C ILE A 56 0.80 -5.81 -3.45
N ILE A 57 1.00 -5.48 -2.17
CA ILE A 57 0.02 -5.68 -1.10
C ILE A 57 -0.54 -4.31 -0.72
N HIS A 58 -1.84 -4.09 -0.96
CA HIS A 58 -2.54 -2.87 -0.57
C HIS A 58 -3.43 -3.14 0.64
N THR A 59 -3.15 -2.50 1.77
CA THR A 59 -3.88 -2.69 3.03
C THR A 59 -5.04 -1.71 3.19
N GLY A 60 -5.84 -1.55 2.12
CA GLY A 60 -7.12 -0.85 2.15
C GLY A 60 -7.10 0.62 1.77
N ASP A 61 -8.28 1.15 1.46
CA ASP A 61 -8.57 2.51 1.05
C ASP A 61 -7.82 2.89 -0.24
N LEU A 62 -8.16 2.20 -1.33
CA LEU A 62 -7.55 2.32 -2.67
C LEU A 62 -7.81 3.67 -3.36
N VAL A 63 -8.83 4.39 -2.90
CA VAL A 63 -9.18 5.74 -3.34
C VAL A 63 -9.62 6.53 -2.11
N ASP A 64 -8.70 6.68 -1.16
CA ASP A 64 -8.95 7.10 0.23
C ASP A 64 -9.74 8.41 0.38
N GLU A 65 -9.61 9.35 -0.56
CA GLU A 65 -10.35 10.62 -0.46
C GLU A 65 -11.87 10.43 -0.60
N LEU A 66 -12.31 9.33 -1.22
CA LEU A 66 -13.71 8.94 -1.43
C LEU A 66 -14.17 7.97 -0.34
N LYS A 67 -14.81 8.52 0.68
CA LYS A 67 -15.37 7.78 1.82
C LYS A 67 -16.70 7.09 1.46
N ILE A 68 -16.68 6.08 0.60
CA ILE A 68 -17.93 5.49 0.04
C ILE A 68 -18.75 4.78 1.10
N GLY A 69 -18.10 4.20 2.12
CA GLY A 69 -18.79 3.66 3.30
C GLY A 69 -19.72 4.69 3.98
N GLU A 70 -19.50 5.99 3.73
CA GLU A 70 -20.33 7.09 4.22
C GLU A 70 -21.14 7.79 3.09
N GLN A 71 -20.75 7.61 1.82
CA GLN A 71 -21.23 8.38 0.67
C GLN A 71 -21.42 7.53 -0.59
N GLU A 72 -22.51 6.75 -0.64
CA GLU A 72 -22.85 5.87 -1.77
C GLU A 72 -22.90 6.58 -3.13
N GLN A 73 -23.18 7.89 -3.15
CA GLN A 73 -23.25 8.70 -4.38
C GLN A 73 -21.90 8.81 -5.12
N GLN A 74 -20.78 8.49 -4.47
CA GLN A 74 -19.44 8.55 -5.08
C GLN A 74 -19.03 7.25 -5.78
N THR A 75 -19.87 6.20 -5.75
CA THR A 75 -19.52 4.87 -6.27
C THR A 75 -19.06 4.89 -7.73
N TYR A 76 -19.68 5.70 -8.59
CA TYR A 76 -19.25 5.81 -9.99
C TYR A 76 -17.86 6.44 -10.13
N ARG A 77 -17.59 7.51 -9.36
CA ARG A 77 -16.29 8.19 -9.36
C ARG A 77 -15.21 7.26 -8.84
N TYR A 78 -15.51 6.52 -7.77
CA TYR A 78 -14.61 5.50 -7.23
C TYR A 78 -14.30 4.40 -8.23
N LEU A 79 -15.32 3.79 -8.85
CA LEU A 79 -15.13 2.75 -9.85
C LEU A 79 -14.20 3.24 -10.96
N ARG A 80 -14.41 4.47 -11.46
CA ARG A 80 -13.56 5.06 -12.49
C ARG A 80 -12.11 5.20 -12.03
N LEU A 81 -11.87 5.82 -10.87
CA LEU A 81 -10.51 6.05 -10.36
C LEU A 81 -9.80 4.73 -10.02
N LEU A 82 -10.51 3.80 -9.40
CA LEU A 82 -10.01 2.46 -9.10
C LEU A 82 -9.64 1.71 -10.39
N THR A 83 -10.50 1.75 -11.41
CA THR A 83 -10.24 1.10 -12.71
C THR A 83 -8.99 1.69 -13.37
N ASP A 84 -8.83 3.02 -13.34
CA ASP A 84 -7.66 3.69 -13.90
C ASP A 84 -6.38 3.32 -13.12
N PHE A 85 -6.45 3.21 -11.79
CA PHE A 85 -5.31 2.89 -10.94
C PHE A 85 -4.87 1.43 -11.11
N VAL A 86 -5.79 0.49 -10.92
CA VAL A 86 -5.52 -0.95 -11.07
C VAL A 86 -5.09 -1.28 -12.49
N GLY A 87 -5.74 -0.67 -13.49
CA GLY A 87 -5.40 -0.88 -14.89
C GLY A 87 -3.94 -0.53 -15.22
N LYS A 88 -3.40 0.52 -14.59
CA LYS A 88 -1.99 0.91 -14.77
C LYS A 88 -1.03 0.03 -13.98
N LEU A 89 -1.40 -0.41 -12.77
CA LEU A 89 -0.58 -1.36 -12.01
C LEU A 89 -0.44 -2.68 -12.76
N LYS A 90 -1.50 -3.13 -13.44
CA LYS A 90 -1.49 -4.33 -14.28
C LYS A 90 -0.45 -4.28 -15.41
N GLU A 91 -0.22 -3.11 -16.00
CA GLU A 91 0.77 -2.95 -17.08
C GLU A 91 2.20 -3.29 -16.61
N LEU A 92 2.42 -3.44 -15.30
CA LEU A 92 3.71 -3.73 -14.68
C LEU A 92 3.99 -5.24 -14.46
N ASP A 93 3.11 -6.14 -14.90
CA ASP A 93 3.25 -7.60 -14.70
C ASP A 93 3.42 -8.00 -13.22
N THR A 94 2.67 -7.32 -12.34
CA THR A 94 2.70 -7.50 -10.89
C THR A 94 1.41 -8.16 -10.38
N GLU A 95 1.52 -8.98 -9.33
CA GLU A 95 0.33 -9.50 -8.66
C GLU A 95 -0.20 -8.52 -7.61
N LEU A 96 -1.47 -8.11 -7.75
CA LEU A 96 -2.11 -7.19 -6.81
C LEU A 96 -2.95 -7.93 -5.76
N TRP A 97 -2.56 -7.78 -4.50
CA TRP A 97 -3.23 -8.29 -3.33
C TRP A 97 -3.87 -7.13 -2.56
N VAL A 98 -5.15 -7.26 -2.20
CA VAL A 98 -5.91 -6.17 -1.56
C VAL A 98 -6.60 -6.68 -0.31
N VAL A 99 -6.34 -6.03 0.83
CA VAL A 99 -7.25 -6.07 1.98
C VAL A 99 -8.16 -4.86 1.88
N PRO A 100 -9.48 -5.01 1.76
CA PRO A 100 -10.38 -3.86 1.65
C PRO A 100 -10.39 -3.03 2.95
N GLY A 101 -10.31 -1.71 2.81
CA GLY A 101 -10.48 -0.76 3.90
C GLY A 101 -11.93 -0.34 4.13
N ASN A 102 -12.16 0.56 5.07
CA ASN A 102 -13.52 1.01 5.41
C ASN A 102 -14.11 2.03 4.43
N HIS A 103 -13.27 2.66 3.61
CA HIS A 103 -13.72 3.55 2.54
C HIS A 103 -13.88 2.82 1.20
N ASP A 104 -13.37 1.60 1.08
CA ASP A 104 -13.52 0.75 -0.09
C ASP A 104 -14.91 0.13 -0.22
N CYS A 105 -15.37 -0.03 -1.47
CA CYS A 105 -16.53 -0.85 -1.80
C CYS A 105 -16.07 -2.24 -2.26
N ILE A 106 -16.18 -3.25 -1.38
CA ILE A 106 -15.78 -4.64 -1.67
C ILE A 106 -16.46 -5.17 -2.93
N ASN A 107 -17.76 -4.92 -3.10
CA ASN A 107 -18.49 -5.35 -4.30
C ASN A 107 -17.89 -4.76 -5.58
N THR A 108 -17.47 -3.49 -5.56
CA THR A 108 -16.83 -2.85 -6.70
C THR A 108 -15.46 -3.48 -6.99
N ILE A 109 -14.65 -3.74 -5.97
CA ILE A 109 -13.33 -4.39 -6.12
C ILE A 109 -13.51 -5.81 -6.68
N THR A 110 -14.42 -6.60 -6.11
CA THR A 110 -14.71 -7.97 -6.56
C THR A 110 -15.21 -8.00 -8.00
N ASN A 111 -16.14 -7.11 -8.35
CA ASN A 111 -16.65 -7.03 -9.72
C ASN A 111 -15.53 -6.63 -10.69
N LEU A 112 -14.71 -5.63 -10.33
CA LEU A 112 -13.57 -5.23 -11.14
C LEU A 112 -12.58 -6.40 -11.34
N SER A 113 -12.26 -7.13 -10.27
CA SER A 113 -11.44 -8.34 -10.32
C SER A 113 -12.00 -9.35 -11.30
N TYR A 114 -13.31 -9.66 -11.23
CA TYR A 114 -13.96 -10.58 -12.16
C TYR A 114 -13.89 -10.11 -13.62
N TYR A 115 -14.17 -8.82 -13.88
CA TYR A 115 -14.09 -8.25 -15.24
C TYR A 115 -12.66 -8.21 -15.79
N GLN A 116 -11.67 -8.20 -14.90
CA GLN A 116 -10.25 -8.25 -15.22
C GLN A 116 -9.66 -9.64 -14.97
N ASN A 117 -10.42 -10.73 -15.17
CA ASN A 117 -9.93 -12.11 -15.12
C ASN A 117 -9.27 -12.55 -13.78
N GLY A 118 -9.71 -12.00 -12.64
CA GLY A 118 -9.22 -12.39 -11.31
C GLY A 118 -7.90 -11.72 -10.91
N GLU A 119 -7.52 -10.63 -11.57
CA GLU A 119 -6.23 -9.96 -11.39
C GLU A 119 -6.07 -9.22 -10.04
N ILE A 120 -7.17 -8.96 -9.33
CA ILE A 120 -7.13 -8.48 -7.95
C ILE A 120 -7.45 -9.63 -7.00
N LYS A 121 -6.48 -10.00 -6.17
CA LYS A 121 -6.64 -11.05 -5.16
C LYS A 121 -7.05 -10.41 -3.84
N ILE A 122 -8.31 -10.59 -3.46
CA ILE A 122 -8.86 -10.03 -2.22
C ILE A 122 -8.52 -10.92 -1.03
N ILE A 123 -8.01 -10.31 0.03
CA ILE A 123 -7.66 -10.97 1.30
C ILE A 123 -8.61 -10.46 2.37
N SER A 124 -9.22 -11.36 3.12
CA SER A 124 -10.01 -10.97 4.29
C SER A 124 -9.09 -10.44 5.41
N PRO A 125 -9.50 -9.42 6.17
CA PRO A 125 -8.70 -8.91 7.28
C PRO A 125 -8.25 -10.01 8.25
N GLY A 126 -6.98 -9.97 8.68
CA GLY A 126 -6.39 -10.95 9.58
C GLY A 126 -6.09 -12.31 8.93
N ASN A 127 -6.37 -12.48 7.64
CA ASN A 127 -5.91 -13.65 6.89
C ASN A 127 -4.47 -13.48 6.43
N SER A 128 -3.90 -14.62 6.05
CA SER A 128 -2.52 -14.72 5.63
C SER A 128 -2.39 -15.06 4.15
N LEU A 129 -1.24 -14.68 3.59
CA LEU A 129 -0.77 -15.12 2.30
C LEU A 129 0.72 -15.47 2.40
N THR A 130 1.16 -16.43 1.61
CA THR A 130 2.56 -16.86 1.59
C THR A 130 3.23 -16.40 0.30
N ILE A 131 4.31 -15.63 0.40
CA ILE A 131 5.14 -15.20 -0.73
C ILE A 131 6.60 -15.48 -0.38
N ALA A 132 7.38 -16.01 -1.33
CA ALA A 132 8.81 -16.30 -1.15
C ALA A 132 9.15 -17.16 0.09
N GLY A 133 8.20 -17.99 0.55
CA GLY A 133 8.36 -18.83 1.74
C GLY A 133 8.10 -18.13 3.08
N SER A 134 7.68 -16.85 3.07
CA SER A 134 7.32 -16.08 4.26
C SER A 134 5.83 -15.85 4.35
N GLU A 135 5.32 -15.82 5.58
CA GLU A 135 3.89 -15.64 5.89
C GLU A 135 3.56 -14.19 6.21
N PHE A 136 2.62 -13.60 5.46
CA PHE A 136 2.17 -12.22 5.63
C PHE A 136 0.74 -12.19 6.16
N ILE A 137 0.54 -11.70 7.38
CA ILE A 137 -0.78 -11.39 7.93
C ILE A 137 -1.13 -9.97 7.51
N CYS A 138 -2.27 -9.79 6.86
CA CYS A 138 -2.66 -8.49 6.31
C CYS A 138 -4.01 -8.06 6.87
N ALA A 139 -4.11 -6.79 7.25
CA ALA A 139 -5.36 -6.16 7.69
C ALA A 139 -5.38 -4.70 7.26
N HIS A 140 -6.55 -4.06 7.26
CA HIS A 140 -6.60 -2.60 7.17
C HIS A 140 -6.35 -1.97 8.55
N TYR A 141 -7.05 -2.48 9.57
CA TYR A 141 -6.91 -2.07 10.96
C TYR A 141 -5.80 -2.84 11.70
N LEU A 142 -5.14 -2.20 12.65
CA LEU A 142 -4.07 -2.82 13.45
C LEU A 142 -4.59 -3.97 14.32
N GLU A 143 -5.74 -3.80 14.95
CA GLU A 143 -6.40 -4.80 15.78
C GLU A 143 -6.78 -6.07 15.00
N ASP A 144 -7.12 -5.91 13.72
CA ASP A 144 -7.56 -6.99 12.86
C ASP A 144 -6.43 -7.97 12.51
N LEU A 145 -5.16 -7.55 12.66
CA LEU A 145 -3.99 -8.40 12.47
C LEU A 145 -3.97 -9.61 13.42
N PHE A 146 -4.67 -9.54 14.55
CA PHE A 146 -4.60 -10.54 15.62
C PHE A 146 -5.88 -11.37 15.78
N LEU A 147 -6.87 -11.23 14.87
CA LEU A 147 -8.18 -11.88 14.99
C LEU A 147 -8.14 -13.43 14.98
N ASN A 148 -7.17 -14.02 14.29
CA ASN A 148 -7.16 -15.44 13.97
C ASN A 148 -6.10 -16.25 14.73
N ASP A 149 -5.47 -15.68 15.76
CA ASP A 149 -4.35 -16.28 16.52
C ASP A 149 -3.22 -16.84 15.62
N ARG A 150 -3.09 -16.29 14.40
CA ARG A 150 -2.09 -16.72 13.42
C ARG A 150 -0.73 -16.11 13.71
N GLN A 151 0.29 -16.93 13.55
CA GLN A 151 1.69 -16.49 13.57
C GLN A 151 2.12 -16.24 12.13
N GLY A 152 2.58 -15.02 11.84
CA GLY A 152 3.21 -14.66 10.58
C GLY A 152 4.61 -14.13 10.78
N ASP A 153 5.37 -14.09 9.69
CA ASP A 153 6.70 -13.47 9.65
C ASP A 153 6.55 -11.94 9.48
N TYR A 154 5.53 -11.52 8.74
CA TYR A 154 5.21 -10.12 8.46
C TYR A 154 3.75 -9.81 8.80
N TYR A 155 3.52 -8.64 9.37
CA TYR A 155 2.19 -8.12 9.73
C TYR A 155 2.02 -6.74 9.08
N LEU A 156 1.12 -6.66 8.11
CA LEU A 156 0.94 -5.48 7.24
C LEU A 156 -0.42 -4.83 7.52
N TYR A 157 -0.41 -3.55 7.90
CA TYR A 157 -1.64 -2.80 8.20
C TYR A 157 -1.59 -1.35 7.71
N GLY A 158 -2.73 -0.66 7.79
CA GLY A 158 -2.90 0.72 7.35
C GLY A 158 -3.84 1.51 8.28
N HIS A 159 -4.78 2.25 7.68
CA HIS A 159 -5.88 3.00 8.33
C HIS A 159 -5.48 4.22 9.17
N ASN A 160 -4.44 4.12 9.99
CA ASN A 160 -3.99 5.20 10.85
C ASN A 160 -2.50 5.04 11.23
N TYR A 161 -1.99 5.91 12.10
CA TYR A 161 -0.62 5.86 12.60
C TYR A 161 -0.49 5.12 13.94
N ASP A 162 -1.50 4.35 14.35
CA ASP A 162 -1.46 3.66 15.64
C ASP A 162 -0.29 2.68 15.67
N LEU A 163 0.34 2.64 16.85
CA LEU A 163 1.40 1.71 17.16
C LEU A 163 0.84 0.59 18.04
N PRO A 164 1.36 -0.64 17.93
CA PRO A 164 1.00 -1.73 18.83
C PRO A 164 1.21 -1.32 20.30
N GLN A 165 0.13 -1.24 21.11
CA GLN A 165 0.15 -0.55 22.41
C GLN A 165 1.04 -1.20 23.48
N THR A 166 1.28 -2.51 23.45
CA THR A 166 2.23 -3.18 24.37
C THR A 166 2.62 -4.55 23.81
N GLY A 167 3.91 -4.87 23.79
CA GLY A 167 4.37 -6.27 23.84
C GLY A 167 4.92 -6.90 22.57
N CYS A 168 5.00 -6.19 21.43
CA CYS A 168 5.64 -6.77 20.26
C CYS A 168 7.12 -6.39 20.23
N PHE A 169 7.85 -7.24 20.95
CA PHE A 169 9.19 -7.74 20.64
C PHE A 169 10.36 -7.19 21.47
N THR A 170 10.97 -8.06 22.28
CA THR A 170 12.23 -7.86 23.05
C THR A 170 13.43 -8.56 22.38
N SER A 171 14.60 -7.93 22.46
CA SER A 171 15.80 -8.01 21.61
C SER A 171 16.45 -9.36 21.28
N ASP A 172 15.89 -10.51 21.64
CA ASP A 172 16.55 -11.81 21.45
C ASP A 172 15.69 -12.79 20.63
N THR A 173 16.03 -12.94 19.35
CA THR A 173 15.57 -13.93 18.35
C THR A 173 14.19 -13.73 17.67
N LYS A 174 14.21 -13.75 16.32
CA LYS A 174 13.08 -13.88 15.35
C LYS A 174 11.75 -13.25 15.76
N LYS A 175 11.66 -11.94 15.57
CA LYS A 175 10.46 -11.17 15.81
C LYS A 175 9.74 -10.93 14.49
N PRO A 176 8.41 -11.10 14.42
CA PRO A 176 7.66 -10.67 13.28
C PRO A 176 7.90 -9.20 12.93
N VAL A 177 7.97 -8.91 11.64
CA VAL A 177 8.12 -7.55 11.12
C VAL A 177 6.73 -6.95 10.98
N ILE A 178 6.42 -5.94 11.80
CA ILE A 178 5.15 -5.21 11.71
C ILE A 178 5.38 -3.93 10.89
N LEU A 179 4.64 -3.75 9.79
CA LEU A 179 4.78 -2.63 8.89
C LEU A 179 3.45 -1.90 8.70
N ASN A 180 3.49 -0.58 8.92
CA ASN A 180 2.39 0.32 8.64
C ASN A 180 2.54 0.91 7.21
N GLY A 181 1.54 0.69 6.37
CA GLY A 181 1.46 1.17 4.99
C GLY A 181 0.99 2.62 4.85
N VAL A 182 0.44 3.24 5.90
CA VAL A 182 0.16 4.69 5.94
C VAL A 182 1.45 5.46 6.19
N GLU A 183 2.28 4.96 7.12
CA GLU A 183 3.52 5.60 7.57
C GLU A 183 4.57 5.68 6.45
N ALA A 184 4.73 4.59 5.70
CA ALA A 184 5.65 4.52 4.57
C ALA A 184 5.19 3.49 3.54
N ILE A 185 5.61 3.71 2.30
CA ILE A 185 5.62 2.69 1.27
C ILE A 185 6.79 1.75 1.59
N ASN A 186 6.51 0.46 1.82
CA ASN A 186 7.54 -0.49 2.26
C ASN A 186 7.89 -1.44 1.10
N LEU A 187 9.17 -1.49 0.72
CA LEU A 187 9.71 -2.45 -0.24
C LEU A 187 10.45 -3.54 0.52
N MET A 188 9.93 -4.76 0.43
CA MET A 188 10.54 -5.96 1.01
C MET A 188 11.21 -6.75 -0.11
N GLN A 189 12.43 -7.23 0.13
CA GLN A 189 13.18 -8.01 -0.86
C GLN A 189 13.67 -9.34 -0.31
N PHE A 190 13.44 -10.41 -1.08
CA PHE A 190 13.72 -11.78 -0.69
C PHE A 190 14.76 -12.43 -1.63
N PRO A 191 15.61 -13.34 -1.13
CA PRO A 191 15.52 -14.03 0.17
C PRO A 191 16.20 -13.33 1.35
N ASP A 192 16.84 -12.16 1.14
CA ASP A 192 17.63 -11.48 2.18
C ASP A 192 16.79 -10.82 3.30
N GLU A 193 15.46 -10.82 3.17
CA GLU A 193 14.50 -10.26 4.12
C GLU A 193 14.76 -8.77 4.42
N THR A 194 15.23 -8.00 3.43
CA THR A 194 15.52 -6.58 3.60
C THR A 194 14.27 -5.73 3.40
N VAL A 195 14.04 -4.75 4.29
CA VAL A 195 12.93 -3.80 4.20
C VAL A 195 13.43 -2.38 4.00
N ASN A 196 13.14 -1.80 2.84
CA ASN A 196 13.40 -0.41 2.50
C ASN A 196 12.11 0.42 2.63
N ARG A 197 12.20 1.61 3.21
CA ARG A 197 11.03 2.48 3.47
C ARG A 197 11.11 3.75 2.64
N PHE A 198 10.02 4.03 1.94
CA PHE A 198 9.85 5.18 1.07
C PHE A 198 8.75 6.08 1.64
N SER A 199 9.06 7.35 1.90
CA SER A 199 8.05 8.35 2.28
C SER A 199 7.00 8.57 1.19
N TYR A 200 5.74 8.75 1.58
CA TYR A 200 4.71 9.20 0.65
C TYR A 200 4.98 10.63 0.12
N PRO A 201 4.38 11.00 -1.03
CA PRO A 201 4.47 12.36 -1.54
C PRO A 201 4.11 13.41 -0.50
N ARG A 202 4.76 14.58 -0.58
CA ARG A 202 4.45 15.66 0.34
C ARG A 202 3.01 16.12 0.11
N GLY A 203 2.20 16.05 1.17
CA GLY A 203 0.80 16.45 1.12
C GLY A 203 -0.18 15.29 1.00
N THR A 204 0.29 14.04 0.90
CA THR A 204 -0.59 12.85 0.92
C THR A 204 -1.60 12.91 2.06
N ASP A 205 -1.16 13.15 3.29
CA ASP A 205 -2.06 13.24 4.45
C ASP A 205 -3.12 14.34 4.36
N HIS A 206 -2.87 15.40 3.59
CA HIS A 206 -3.89 16.41 3.32
C HIS A 206 -5.02 15.83 2.47
N TYR A 207 -4.68 15.03 1.46
CA TYR A 207 -5.65 14.33 0.62
C TYR A 207 -6.37 13.21 1.38
N ARG A 208 -5.65 12.49 2.26
CA ARG A 208 -6.22 11.51 3.20
C ARG A 208 -7.18 12.13 4.23
N LYS A 209 -7.19 13.47 4.34
CA LYS A 209 -7.94 14.23 5.37
C LYS A 209 -7.53 13.89 6.79
N TYR A 210 -6.27 13.49 6.99
CA TYR A 210 -5.76 13.22 8.32
C TYR A 210 -5.49 14.52 9.07
N ASN A 211 -6.08 14.67 10.25
CA ASN A 211 -5.79 15.80 11.11
C ASN A 211 -4.43 15.64 11.79
N LYS A 212 -3.75 16.76 12.08
CA LYS A 212 -2.44 16.75 12.80
C LYS A 212 -2.46 15.97 14.11
N SER A 213 -3.63 15.80 14.74
CA SER A 213 -3.81 15.00 15.96
C SER A 213 -3.63 13.49 15.74
N MET A 214 -3.80 12.99 14.50
CA MET A 214 -3.61 11.56 14.17
C MET A 214 -2.13 11.19 13.98
N ARG A 215 -1.20 12.16 14.03
CA ARG A 215 0.25 11.94 14.01
C ARG A 215 0.91 12.07 15.38
N LEU A 216 0.14 12.35 16.44
CA LEU A 216 0.68 12.55 17.78
C LEU A 216 0.79 11.21 18.51
N LEU A 217 1.86 10.45 18.21
CA LEU A 217 2.66 9.68 19.17
C LEU A 217 4.09 9.58 18.62
#